data_AF-A0A6N0DZT4-F1
#
_entry.id   AF-A0A6N0DZT4-F1
#
_cell.length_a   1.000
_cell.length_b   1.000
_cell.length_c   1.000
_cell.angle_alpha   90.00
_cell.angle_beta   90.00
_cell.angle_gamma   90.00
#
_symmetry.space_group_name_H-M   'P 1'
#
loop_
_entity.id
_entity.type
_entity.pdbx_description
1 polymer ?
#
loop_
_entity_poly.entity_id
_entity_poly.type
_entity_poly.pdbx_seq_one_letter_code
_entity_poly.pdbx_strand_id
1 'polypeptide(L)'
;MTIHTTPKPIAKFEDPDRTASGEPRARVGLEVLRTLWINTGSLCNIACANCYIESSPKNDRLAYITAAEAAALFDEALEGGFGTEEIGFTGGEPFLNPEMVPMLEAALSRGFRVLVLTNAMQPMLRPRVRDGLLRLKETHGDRLVLRVSLDHYAAAIHDTERGPGAFGKALEGMDWLSQEGFSVAIASRAGFAESEADLREGFARLIATRGWTVEPYDPSSLVVFPEMDETAEVPEITSACWDILGKSPSDVMCASSRMVVKRKGAKALSVLPCTLLPYDPRFEMGASLADAARADGPMFEDGAVKLCHPHCAKFCVLGGASCS
;
A
#
# COMPACT_ATOMS: atom_id res chain seq x y z
N MET A 1 -25.10 -6.63 49.63
CA MET A 1 -24.99 -7.43 48.40
C MET A 1 -24.16 -6.64 47.41
N THR A 2 -22.86 -6.92 47.33
CA THR A 2 -21.98 -6.36 46.31
C THR A 2 -22.31 -7.07 45.00
N ILE A 3 -22.92 -6.35 44.07
CA ILE A 3 -23.22 -6.87 42.73
C ILE A 3 -21.87 -7.08 42.05
N HIS A 4 -21.39 -8.32 42.00
CA HIS A 4 -20.30 -8.70 41.10
C HIS A 4 -20.87 -8.68 39.68
N THR A 5 -20.81 -7.50 39.04
CA THR A 5 -20.95 -7.41 37.60
C THR A 5 -19.74 -8.10 37.00
N THR A 6 -19.91 -9.32 36.50
CA THR A 6 -18.93 -9.95 35.62
C THR A 6 -18.69 -8.99 34.45
N PRO A 7 -17.45 -8.52 34.22
CA PRO A 7 -17.18 -7.63 33.11
C PRO A 7 -17.57 -8.35 31.81
N LYS A 8 -18.29 -7.63 30.95
CA LYS A 8 -18.68 -8.13 29.63
C LYS A 8 -17.43 -8.59 28.88
N PRO A 9 -17.44 -9.76 28.21
CA PRO A 9 -16.31 -10.18 27.38
C PRO A 9 -16.02 -9.11 26.32
N ILE A 10 -14.75 -8.70 26.23
CA ILE A 10 -14.26 -7.74 25.22
C ILE A 10 -14.18 -8.49 23.88
N ALA A 11 -14.75 -7.93 22.81
CA ALA A 11 -14.59 -8.53 21.49
C ALA A 11 -13.17 -8.29 20.94
N LYS A 12 -12.67 -9.18 20.07
CA LYS A 12 -11.37 -9.01 19.42
C LYS A 12 -11.30 -7.66 18.71
N PHE A 13 -10.15 -6.98 18.82
CA PHE A 13 -9.87 -5.68 18.18
C PHE A 13 -10.84 -4.53 18.57
N GLU A 14 -11.53 -4.66 19.71
CA GLU A 14 -12.38 -3.61 20.27
C GLU A 14 -11.61 -2.73 21.26
N ASP A 15 -10.88 -3.35 22.20
CA ASP A 15 -10.06 -2.66 23.20
C ASP A 15 -8.64 -2.43 22.65
N PRO A 16 -8.19 -1.16 22.55
CA PRO A 16 -6.85 -0.85 22.03
C PRO A 16 -5.70 -1.28 22.94
N ASP A 17 -5.92 -1.41 24.23
CA ASP A 17 -4.86 -1.70 25.21
C ASP A 17 -4.81 -3.18 25.58
N ARG A 18 -5.95 -3.89 25.46
CA ARG A 18 -6.07 -5.30 25.82
C ARG A 18 -6.71 -6.14 24.72
N THR A 19 -6.27 -7.39 24.61
CA THR A 19 -6.93 -8.40 23.76
C THR A 19 -8.22 -8.89 24.39
N ALA A 20 -9.02 -9.67 23.64
CA ALA A 20 -10.18 -10.39 24.15
C ALA A 20 -9.82 -11.38 25.28
N SER A 21 -8.59 -11.88 25.32
CA SER A 21 -8.04 -12.67 26.43
C SER A 21 -7.60 -11.84 27.64
N GLY A 22 -7.65 -10.51 27.54
CA GLY A 22 -7.22 -9.58 28.59
C GLY A 22 -5.70 -9.36 28.63
N GLU A 23 -4.95 -9.78 27.63
CA GLU A 23 -3.50 -9.59 27.59
C GLU A 23 -3.12 -8.23 27.03
N PRO A 24 -1.99 -7.62 27.44
CA PRO A 24 -1.52 -6.35 26.89
C PRO A 24 -1.30 -6.44 25.38
N ARG A 25 -1.93 -5.54 24.62
CA ARG A 25 -1.80 -5.48 23.16
C ARG A 25 -0.39 -5.01 22.75
N ALA A 26 0.10 -5.50 21.63
CA ALA A 26 1.34 -5.01 21.04
C ALA A 26 1.15 -3.59 20.45
N ARG A 27 2.24 -2.81 20.49
CA ARG A 27 2.35 -1.48 19.91
C ARG A 27 3.64 -1.34 19.11
N VAL A 28 3.64 -0.47 18.11
CA VAL A 28 4.77 -0.25 17.21
C VAL A 28 4.98 1.25 16.99
N GLY A 29 6.11 1.76 17.47
CA GLY A 29 6.57 3.13 17.21
C GLY A 29 7.10 3.29 15.79
N LEU A 30 7.06 4.51 15.26
CA LEU A 30 7.82 4.84 14.04
C LEU A 30 9.31 4.92 14.41
N GLU A 31 10.15 4.14 13.74
CA GLU A 31 11.61 4.23 13.90
C GLU A 31 12.21 5.18 12.88
N VAL A 32 11.78 5.06 11.62
CA VAL A 32 12.19 5.92 10.50
C VAL A 32 11.08 5.92 9.47
N LEU A 33 10.71 7.06 8.89
CA LEU A 33 9.69 7.07 7.82
C LEU A 33 10.33 6.75 6.47
N ARG A 34 10.84 5.53 6.28
CA ARG A 34 11.53 5.13 5.03
C ARG A 34 10.65 5.34 3.80
N THR A 35 9.37 4.95 3.89
CA THR A 35 8.40 5.10 2.79
C THR A 35 7.18 5.91 3.22
N LEU A 36 6.93 7.02 2.54
CA LEU A 36 5.70 7.80 2.66
C LEU A 36 4.75 7.43 1.52
N TRP A 37 3.61 6.83 1.87
CA TRP A 37 2.59 6.47 0.90
C TRP A 37 1.57 7.59 0.70
N ILE A 38 1.21 7.85 -0.55
CA ILE A 38 0.18 8.78 -0.97
C ILE A 38 -0.94 7.99 -1.65
N ASN A 39 -2.12 7.94 -1.02
CA ASN A 39 -3.33 7.45 -1.65
C ASN A 39 -3.92 8.58 -2.49
N THR A 40 -3.79 8.46 -3.81
CA THR A 40 -4.12 9.53 -4.74
C THR A 40 -5.64 9.75 -4.91
N GLY A 41 -6.49 8.91 -4.31
CA GLY A 41 -7.96 8.89 -4.35
C GLY A 41 -8.50 7.46 -4.34
N SER A 42 -9.81 7.22 -4.20
CA SER A 42 -10.35 5.83 -4.18
C SER A 42 -10.99 5.37 -5.51
N LEU A 43 -11.01 6.23 -6.53
CA LEU A 43 -11.60 5.92 -7.83
C LEU A 43 -10.64 5.07 -8.68
N CYS A 44 -11.15 3.98 -9.24
CA CYS A 44 -10.41 3.10 -10.15
C CYS A 44 -11.22 2.85 -11.43
N ASN A 45 -10.56 2.54 -12.55
CA ASN A 45 -11.19 2.21 -13.82
C ASN A 45 -11.74 0.77 -13.86
N ILE A 46 -11.44 -0.04 -12.86
CA ILE A 46 -11.93 -1.41 -12.67
C ILE A 46 -12.41 -1.59 -11.21
N ALA A 47 -13.21 -2.63 -10.96
CA ALA A 47 -13.62 -3.03 -9.62
C ALA A 47 -13.16 -4.47 -9.40
N CYS A 48 -12.00 -4.65 -8.78
CA CYS A 48 -11.45 -5.98 -8.52
C CYS A 48 -12.26 -6.71 -7.45
N ALA A 49 -12.32 -8.04 -7.52
CA ALA A 49 -13.08 -8.87 -6.60
C ALA A 49 -12.64 -8.72 -5.13
N ASN A 50 -11.33 -8.61 -4.89
CA ASN A 50 -10.70 -8.55 -3.56
C ASN A 50 -9.77 -7.33 -3.45
N CYS A 51 -10.28 -6.14 -3.79
CA CYS A 51 -9.50 -4.90 -3.64
C CYS A 51 -9.40 -4.48 -2.17
N TYR A 52 -8.20 -4.53 -1.57
CA TYR A 52 -7.97 -4.19 -0.15
C TYR A 52 -8.32 -2.75 0.25
N ILE A 53 -8.38 -1.84 -0.73
CA ILE A 53 -8.81 -0.46 -0.50
C ILE A 53 -10.15 -0.18 -1.17
N GLU A 54 -10.90 -1.22 -1.55
CA GLU A 54 -12.25 -1.19 -2.11
C GLU A 54 -12.41 -0.25 -3.31
N SER A 55 -11.34 -0.01 -4.06
CA SER A 55 -11.33 0.95 -5.16
C SER A 55 -12.18 0.46 -6.32
N SER A 56 -12.97 1.36 -6.89
CA SER A 56 -13.88 1.06 -8.00
C SER A 56 -14.24 2.34 -8.76
N PRO A 57 -14.92 2.26 -9.92
CA PRO A 57 -15.41 3.44 -10.62
C PRO A 57 -16.42 4.28 -9.84
N LYS A 58 -16.93 3.77 -8.71
CA LYS A 58 -18.00 4.38 -7.91
C LYS A 58 -17.57 4.74 -6.48
N ASN A 59 -16.43 4.23 -6.00
CA ASN A 59 -15.96 4.53 -4.65
C ASN A 59 -15.18 5.84 -4.66
N ASP A 60 -15.83 6.93 -4.24
CA ASP A 60 -15.23 8.27 -4.13
C ASP A 60 -15.03 8.72 -2.67
N ARG A 61 -14.98 7.78 -1.72
CA ARG A 61 -14.77 8.06 -0.29
C ARG A 61 -13.46 8.81 -0.01
N LEU A 62 -12.41 8.55 -0.81
CA LEU A 62 -11.18 9.33 -0.80
C LEU A 62 -11.12 10.24 -2.03
N ALA A 63 -10.98 11.54 -1.77
CA ALA A 63 -10.82 12.55 -2.79
C ALA A 63 -9.40 12.54 -3.37
N TYR A 64 -9.26 13.13 -4.55
CA TYR A 64 -7.95 13.35 -5.14
C TYR A 64 -7.11 14.32 -4.33
N ILE A 65 -5.91 13.87 -3.97
CA ILE A 65 -4.84 14.72 -3.43
C ILE A 65 -4.27 15.55 -4.57
N THR A 66 -4.08 16.85 -4.33
CA THR A 66 -3.47 17.77 -5.29
C THR A 66 -1.94 17.71 -5.21
N ALA A 67 -1.25 18.15 -6.26
CA ALA A 67 0.21 18.21 -6.27
C ALA A 67 0.77 19.19 -5.23
N ALA A 68 0.06 20.28 -4.94
CA ALA A 68 0.45 21.22 -3.90
C ALA A 68 0.36 20.60 -2.50
N GLU A 69 -0.71 19.86 -2.22
CA GLU A 69 -0.87 19.12 -0.95
C GLU A 69 0.21 18.06 -0.77
N ALA A 70 0.51 17.29 -1.82
CA ALA A 70 1.59 16.30 -1.78
C ALA A 70 2.97 16.95 -1.62
N ALA A 71 3.25 18.04 -2.34
CA ALA A 71 4.52 18.77 -2.24
C ALA A 71 4.77 19.28 -0.82
N ALA A 72 3.74 19.81 -0.14
CA ALA A 72 3.87 20.26 1.25
C ALA A 72 4.26 19.12 2.20
N LEU A 73 3.73 17.90 1.99
CA LEU A 73 4.13 16.72 2.76
C LEU A 73 5.56 16.27 2.47
N PHE A 74 6.01 16.40 1.22
CA PHE A 74 7.37 16.07 0.83
C PHE A 74 8.37 17.05 1.45
N ASP A 75 8.01 18.34 1.51
CA ASP A 75 8.79 19.36 2.21
C ASP A 75 8.84 19.05 3.71
N GLU A 76 7.70 18.70 4.32
CA GLU A 76 7.64 18.28 5.72
C GLU A 76 8.51 17.04 6.01
N ALA A 77 8.50 16.04 5.12
CA ALA A 77 9.31 14.83 5.27
C ALA A 77 10.82 15.13 5.31
N LEU A 78 11.27 16.08 4.47
CA LEU A 78 12.67 16.53 4.42
C LEU A 78 13.03 17.39 5.63
N GLU A 79 12.24 18.44 5.90
CA GLU A 79 12.51 19.42 6.95
C GLU A 79 12.42 18.80 8.36
N GLY A 80 11.48 17.86 8.54
CA GLY A 80 11.31 17.12 9.79
C GLY A 80 12.39 16.05 10.03
N GLY A 81 13.27 15.79 9.06
CA GLY A 81 14.34 14.81 9.21
C GLY A 81 13.84 13.37 9.42
N PHE A 82 12.70 13.02 8.83
CA PHE A 82 12.05 11.73 9.04
C PHE A 82 12.79 10.53 8.42
N GLY A 83 13.86 10.77 7.65
CA GLY A 83 14.62 9.72 6.97
C GLY A 83 13.89 9.10 5.78
N THR A 84 12.98 9.85 5.15
CA THR A 84 12.22 9.37 4.00
C THR A 84 13.08 9.26 2.76
N GLU A 85 13.04 8.08 2.14
CA GLU A 85 13.82 7.75 0.95
C GLU A 85 12.92 7.53 -0.27
N GLU A 86 11.70 7.04 -0.05
CA GLU A 86 10.77 6.63 -1.09
C GLU A 86 9.38 7.23 -0.88
N ILE A 87 8.80 7.75 -1.96
CA ILE A 87 7.39 8.13 -2.03
C ILE A 87 6.64 7.05 -2.82
N GLY A 88 5.72 6.36 -2.15
CA GLY A 88 4.86 5.35 -2.77
C GLY A 88 3.52 5.94 -3.17
N PHE A 89 3.12 5.85 -4.44
CA PHE A 89 1.80 6.25 -4.91
C PHE A 89 0.90 5.04 -5.13
N THR A 90 -0.31 5.12 -4.59
CA THR A 90 -1.36 4.11 -4.73
C THR A 90 -2.72 4.81 -4.70
N GLY A 91 -3.78 4.09 -4.38
CA GLY A 91 -5.10 4.66 -4.17
C GLY A 91 -5.82 4.82 -5.49
N GLY A 92 -6.96 4.13 -5.60
CA GLY A 92 -7.62 4.03 -6.88
C GLY A 92 -6.66 3.49 -7.92
N GLU A 93 -6.86 3.91 -9.16
CA GLU A 93 -5.79 3.90 -10.15
C GLU A 93 -5.09 5.26 -10.11
N PRO A 94 -3.80 5.37 -9.74
CA PRO A 94 -3.13 6.66 -9.58
C PRO A 94 -3.23 7.59 -10.78
N PHE A 95 -3.18 7.03 -12.00
CA PHE A 95 -3.28 7.82 -13.22
C PHE A 95 -4.69 8.32 -13.57
N LEU A 96 -5.70 8.05 -12.73
CA LEU A 96 -6.98 8.77 -12.78
C LEU A 96 -6.93 10.14 -12.10
N ASN A 97 -5.98 10.37 -11.19
CA ASN A 97 -5.77 11.69 -10.61
C ASN A 97 -5.12 12.62 -11.68
N PRO A 98 -5.75 13.75 -12.04
CA PRO A 98 -5.25 14.63 -13.10
C PRO A 98 -3.90 15.29 -12.76
N GLU A 99 -3.53 15.32 -11.47
CA GLU A 99 -2.29 15.89 -10.94
C GLU A 99 -1.23 14.83 -10.63
N MET A 100 -1.42 13.57 -11.09
CA MET A 100 -0.46 12.49 -10.85
C MET A 100 0.95 12.80 -11.36
N VAL A 101 1.09 13.26 -12.62
CA VAL A 101 2.42 13.59 -13.18
C VAL A 101 3.11 14.73 -12.41
N PRO A 102 2.43 15.86 -12.10
CA PRO A 102 2.99 16.88 -11.20
C PRO A 102 3.40 16.36 -9.82
N MET A 103 2.65 15.43 -9.22
CA MET A 103 3.05 14.80 -7.94
C MET A 103 4.34 13.98 -8.07
N LEU A 104 4.46 13.20 -9.14
CA LEU A 104 5.68 12.44 -9.44
C LEU A 104 6.89 13.37 -9.61
N GLU A 105 6.72 14.46 -10.37
CA GLU A 105 7.76 15.48 -10.57
C GLU A 105 8.18 16.13 -9.25
N ALA A 106 7.20 16.48 -8.40
CA ALA A 106 7.45 17.08 -7.09
C ALA A 106 8.28 16.17 -6.17
N ALA A 107 8.00 14.87 -6.15
CA ALA A 107 8.77 13.89 -5.37
C ALA A 107 10.18 13.68 -5.97
N LEU A 108 10.28 13.40 -7.27
CA LEU A 108 11.55 13.09 -7.94
C LEU A 108 12.53 14.27 -7.93
N SER A 109 12.04 15.50 -8.11
CA SER A 109 12.86 16.72 -8.08
C SER A 109 13.45 17.02 -6.69
N ARG A 110 12.81 16.51 -5.62
CA ARG A 110 13.30 16.56 -4.24
C ARG A 110 14.31 15.47 -3.89
N GLY A 111 14.57 14.55 -4.83
CA GLY A 111 15.57 13.51 -4.67
C GLY A 111 15.03 12.17 -4.16
N PHE A 112 13.73 12.06 -3.89
CA PHE A 112 13.12 10.80 -3.48
C PHE A 112 13.16 9.76 -4.61
N ARG A 113 13.21 8.48 -4.23
CA ARG A 113 12.76 7.39 -5.10
C ARG A 113 11.24 7.41 -5.14
N VAL A 114 10.66 6.99 -6.26
CA VAL A 114 9.21 6.94 -6.45
C VAL A 114 8.79 5.57 -6.93
N LEU A 115 7.82 5.01 -6.22
CA LEU A 115 7.16 3.75 -6.57
C LEU A 115 5.68 4.05 -6.88
N VAL A 116 5.18 3.63 -8.05
CA VAL A 116 3.75 3.75 -8.39
C VAL A 116 3.14 2.36 -8.51
N LEU A 117 2.09 2.10 -7.72
CA LEU A 117 1.28 0.89 -7.86
C LEU A 117 0.15 1.15 -8.85
N THR A 118 0.16 0.50 -10.00
CA THR A 118 -0.80 0.74 -11.09
C THR A 118 -1.32 -0.56 -11.69
N ASN A 119 -2.51 -0.52 -12.29
CA ASN A 119 -3.01 -1.60 -13.15
C ASN A 119 -2.46 -1.51 -14.60
N ALA A 120 -1.69 -0.47 -14.92
CA ALA A 120 -1.10 -0.20 -16.24
C ALA A 120 -2.11 -0.06 -17.40
N MET A 121 -3.39 0.16 -17.12
CA MET A 121 -4.41 0.24 -18.17
C MET A 121 -4.56 1.67 -18.73
N GLN A 122 -5.68 1.90 -19.43
CA GLN A 122 -5.98 3.13 -20.18
C GLN A 122 -5.63 4.46 -19.46
N PRO A 123 -5.91 4.67 -18.16
CA PRO A 123 -5.58 5.93 -17.50
C PRO A 123 -4.10 6.31 -17.62
N MET A 124 -3.20 5.34 -17.47
CA MET A 124 -1.75 5.52 -17.64
C MET A 124 -1.37 5.84 -19.10
N LEU A 125 -2.07 5.22 -20.05
CA LEU A 125 -1.77 5.31 -21.48
C LEU A 125 -2.33 6.57 -22.17
N ARG A 126 -2.98 7.47 -21.43
CA ARG A 126 -3.44 8.76 -21.97
C ARG A 126 -2.24 9.57 -22.48
N PRO A 127 -2.34 10.25 -23.64
CA PRO A 127 -1.20 10.98 -24.23
C PRO A 127 -0.46 11.88 -23.24
N ARG A 128 -1.19 12.75 -22.53
CA ARG A 128 -0.62 13.64 -21.50
C ARG A 128 0.14 12.90 -20.40
N VAL A 129 -0.34 11.73 -19.98
CA VAL A 129 0.28 10.94 -18.91
C VAL A 129 1.56 10.29 -19.43
N ARG A 130 1.51 9.64 -20.60
CA ARG A 130 2.69 9.06 -21.25
C ARG A 130 3.78 10.10 -21.50
N ASP A 131 3.42 11.25 -22.08
CA ASP A 131 4.37 12.34 -22.31
C ASP A 131 5.02 12.81 -21.00
N GLY A 132 4.23 12.84 -19.92
CA GLY A 132 4.71 13.14 -18.57
C GLY A 132 5.70 12.11 -18.06
N LEU A 133 5.33 10.84 -18.11
CA LEU A 133 6.17 9.72 -17.66
C LEU A 133 7.48 9.65 -18.45
N LEU A 134 7.45 9.85 -19.78
CA LEU A 134 8.64 9.85 -20.63
C LEU A 134 9.62 10.97 -20.22
N ARG A 135 9.13 12.20 -20.03
CA ARG A 135 9.98 13.32 -19.55
C ARG A 135 10.59 13.03 -18.17
N LEU A 136 9.79 12.48 -17.26
CA LEU A 136 10.25 12.14 -15.91
C LEU A 136 11.31 11.04 -15.95
N LYS A 137 11.11 10.00 -16.76
CA LYS A 137 12.11 8.95 -16.98
C LYS A 137 13.40 9.52 -17.56
N GLU A 138 13.32 10.37 -18.58
CA GLU A 138 14.51 11.00 -19.18
C GLU A 138 15.31 11.81 -18.15
N THR A 139 14.62 12.50 -17.25
CA THR A 139 15.25 13.38 -16.24
C THR A 139 15.74 12.62 -15.01
N HIS A 140 15.01 11.59 -14.57
CA HIS A 140 15.22 10.95 -13.26
C HIS A 140 15.63 9.47 -13.32
N GLY A 141 15.56 8.84 -14.50
CA GLY A 141 15.96 7.45 -14.72
C GLY A 141 15.23 6.47 -13.81
N ASP A 142 16.00 5.55 -13.25
CA ASP A 142 15.50 4.41 -12.45
C ASP A 142 14.97 4.81 -11.06
N ARG A 143 14.96 6.10 -10.72
CA ARG A 143 14.27 6.59 -9.52
C ARG A 143 12.75 6.50 -9.62
N LEU A 144 12.20 6.33 -10.83
CA LEU A 144 10.78 6.10 -11.05
C LEU A 144 10.53 4.64 -11.39
N VAL A 145 9.93 3.91 -10.45
CA VAL A 145 9.56 2.50 -10.60
C VAL A 145 8.04 2.35 -10.69
N LEU A 146 7.58 1.59 -11.68
CA LEU A 146 6.16 1.27 -11.87
C LEU A 146 5.96 -0.20 -11.50
N ARG A 147 5.20 -0.47 -10.44
CA ARG A 147 4.82 -1.84 -10.06
C ARG A 147 3.43 -2.15 -10.61
N VAL A 148 3.41 -2.96 -11.65
CA VAL A 148 2.19 -3.34 -12.37
C VAL A 148 1.52 -4.49 -11.64
N SER A 149 0.25 -4.31 -11.34
CA SER A 149 -0.56 -5.34 -10.70
C SER A 149 -1.03 -6.37 -11.72
N LEU A 150 -0.38 -7.53 -11.75
CA LEU A 150 -0.64 -8.64 -12.67
C LEU A 150 -0.81 -9.92 -11.84
N ASP A 151 -2.04 -10.23 -11.43
CA ASP A 151 -2.31 -11.30 -10.47
C ASP A 151 -1.85 -12.70 -10.90
N HIS A 152 -1.83 -12.99 -12.19
CA HIS A 152 -1.40 -14.28 -12.71
C HIS A 152 -0.90 -14.14 -14.16
N TYR A 153 -0.03 -15.06 -14.61
CA TYR A 153 0.51 -15.08 -15.98
C TYR A 153 -0.49 -15.57 -17.04
N ALA A 154 -1.66 -16.06 -16.62
CA ALA A 154 -2.71 -16.57 -17.48
C ALA A 154 -3.98 -15.72 -17.38
N ALA A 155 -4.49 -15.28 -18.53
CA ALA A 155 -5.64 -14.39 -18.63
C ALA A 155 -6.87 -14.90 -17.87
N ALA A 156 -7.19 -16.19 -18.03
CA ALA A 156 -8.37 -16.80 -17.41
C ALA A 156 -8.37 -16.71 -15.88
N ILE A 157 -7.19 -16.68 -15.24
CA ILE A 157 -7.06 -16.59 -13.78
C ILE A 157 -6.98 -15.13 -13.35
N HIS A 158 -6.16 -14.32 -14.02
CA HIS A 158 -6.04 -12.89 -13.75
C HIS A 158 -7.40 -12.16 -13.85
N ASP A 159 -8.18 -12.48 -14.88
CA ASP A 159 -9.48 -11.84 -15.13
C ASP A 159 -10.55 -12.25 -14.09
N THR A 160 -10.36 -13.34 -13.32
CA THR A 160 -11.27 -13.68 -12.21
C THR A 160 -11.21 -12.63 -11.10
N GLU A 161 -10.04 -12.03 -10.89
CA GLU A 161 -9.87 -10.94 -9.95
C GLU A 161 -10.25 -9.59 -10.56
N ARG A 162 -9.62 -9.24 -11.69
CA ARG A 162 -9.63 -7.86 -12.20
C ARG A 162 -10.77 -7.56 -13.18
N GLY A 163 -11.54 -8.57 -13.51
CA GLY A 163 -12.64 -8.53 -14.45
C GLY A 163 -12.25 -8.92 -15.88
N PRO A 164 -13.23 -9.25 -16.72
CA PRO A 164 -12.98 -9.76 -18.08
C PRO A 164 -12.16 -8.80 -18.96
N GLY A 165 -11.14 -9.33 -19.61
CA GLY A 165 -10.25 -8.60 -20.51
C GLY A 165 -9.27 -7.66 -19.80
N ALA A 166 -9.15 -7.73 -18.47
CA ALA A 166 -8.20 -6.94 -17.70
C ALA A 166 -6.76 -7.33 -18.06
N PHE A 167 -6.47 -8.62 -18.20
CA PHE A 167 -5.13 -9.12 -18.51
C PHE A 167 -4.59 -8.48 -19.78
N GLY A 168 -5.35 -8.55 -20.88
CA GLY A 168 -4.93 -7.97 -22.17
C GLY A 168 -4.62 -6.47 -22.06
N LYS A 169 -5.45 -5.70 -21.35
CA LYS A 169 -5.24 -4.26 -21.15
C LYS A 169 -4.01 -3.95 -20.29
N ALA A 170 -3.74 -4.77 -19.27
CA ALA A 170 -2.54 -4.63 -18.46
C ALA A 170 -1.28 -4.97 -19.26
N LEU A 171 -1.34 -5.98 -20.15
CA LEU A 171 -0.23 -6.31 -21.05
C LEU A 171 0.10 -5.16 -22.00
N GLU A 172 -0.90 -4.47 -22.57
CA GLU A 172 -0.66 -3.29 -23.42
C GLU A 172 0.16 -2.21 -22.70
N GLY A 173 -0.17 -1.94 -21.44
CA GLY A 173 0.59 -1.00 -20.62
C GLY A 173 1.98 -1.49 -20.25
N MET A 174 2.11 -2.76 -19.88
CA MET A 174 3.38 -3.38 -19.56
C MET A 174 4.32 -3.44 -20.77
N ASP A 175 3.78 -3.75 -21.94
CA ASP A 175 4.51 -3.74 -23.22
C ASP A 175 5.03 -2.33 -23.52
N TRP A 176 4.19 -1.29 -23.36
CA TRP A 176 4.61 0.10 -23.54
C TRP A 176 5.69 0.52 -22.53
N LEU A 177 5.50 0.25 -21.23
CA LEU A 177 6.50 0.56 -20.20
C LEU A 177 7.86 -0.10 -20.51
N SER A 178 7.84 -1.36 -20.92
CA SER A 178 9.07 -2.11 -21.25
C SER A 178 9.74 -1.57 -22.52
N GLN A 179 8.97 -1.29 -23.57
CA GLN A 179 9.48 -0.74 -24.85
C GLN A 179 10.16 0.63 -24.66
N GLU A 180 9.59 1.47 -23.80
CA GLU A 180 10.15 2.78 -23.49
C GLU A 180 11.29 2.70 -22.45
N GLY A 181 11.59 1.52 -21.93
CA GLY A 181 12.71 1.24 -21.01
C GLY A 181 12.49 1.73 -19.58
N PHE A 182 11.25 1.75 -19.09
CA PHE A 182 10.97 2.09 -17.68
C PHE A 182 11.50 0.99 -16.75
N SER A 183 11.83 1.38 -15.51
CA SER A 183 12.01 0.42 -14.41
C SER A 183 10.63 -0.11 -14.00
N VAL A 184 10.42 -1.42 -14.21
CA VAL A 184 9.10 -2.06 -14.00
C VAL A 184 9.24 -3.27 -13.08
N ALA A 185 8.27 -3.42 -12.19
CA ALA A 185 8.10 -4.62 -11.35
C ALA A 185 6.69 -5.17 -11.51
N ILE A 186 6.49 -6.44 -11.15
CA ILE A 186 5.18 -7.09 -11.15
C ILE A 186 4.77 -7.39 -9.71
N ALA A 187 3.51 -7.09 -9.39
CA ALA A 187 2.82 -7.56 -8.19
C ALA A 187 1.82 -8.66 -8.55
N SER A 188 1.96 -9.83 -7.96
CA SER A 188 1.09 -11.00 -8.11
C SER A 188 0.68 -11.56 -6.74
N ARG A 189 -0.21 -12.55 -6.71
CA ARG A 189 -0.68 -13.21 -5.49
C ARG A 189 -0.45 -14.71 -5.53
N ALA A 190 0.01 -15.26 -4.41
CA ALA A 190 0.34 -16.68 -4.27
C ALA A 190 -0.87 -17.60 -4.46
N GLY A 191 -2.08 -17.16 -4.08
CA GLY A 191 -3.29 -17.99 -4.11
C GLY A 191 -3.79 -18.38 -5.51
N PHE A 192 -3.19 -17.85 -6.57
CA PHE A 192 -3.56 -18.16 -7.95
C PHE A 192 -2.75 -19.30 -8.59
N ALA A 193 -1.75 -19.83 -7.90
CA ALA A 193 -0.91 -20.92 -8.38
C ALA A 193 -0.80 -22.04 -7.34
N GLU A 194 -0.39 -23.22 -7.79
CA GLU A 194 -0.14 -24.38 -6.93
C GLU A 194 1.02 -24.13 -5.94
N SER A 195 2.04 -23.40 -6.40
CA SER A 195 3.16 -22.94 -5.58
C SER A 195 3.72 -21.62 -6.09
N GLU A 196 4.48 -20.91 -5.25
CA GLU A 196 5.21 -19.71 -5.68
C GLU A 196 6.25 -20.03 -6.77
N ALA A 197 6.87 -21.22 -6.72
CA ALA A 197 7.81 -21.65 -7.75
C ALA A 197 7.13 -21.77 -9.12
N ASP A 198 5.95 -22.39 -9.18
CA ASP A 198 5.17 -22.52 -10.42
C ASP A 198 4.70 -21.15 -10.93
N LEU A 199 4.34 -20.25 -10.02
CA LEU A 199 3.97 -18.88 -10.32
C LEU A 199 5.13 -18.13 -11.01
N ARG A 200 6.33 -18.18 -10.39
CA ARG A 200 7.54 -17.53 -10.92
C ARG A 200 7.95 -18.10 -12.27
N GLU A 201 7.91 -19.43 -12.43
CA GLU A 201 8.19 -20.11 -13.70
C GLU A 201 7.20 -19.67 -14.80
N GLY A 202 5.91 -19.56 -14.47
CA GLY A 202 4.89 -19.09 -15.41
C GLY A 202 5.08 -17.63 -15.82
N PHE A 203 5.43 -16.75 -14.87
CA PHE A 203 5.82 -15.39 -15.19
C PHE A 203 7.10 -15.34 -16.03
N ALA A 204 8.10 -16.17 -15.73
CA ALA A 204 9.34 -16.22 -16.52
C ALA A 204 9.05 -16.51 -18.00
N ARG A 205 8.14 -17.44 -18.30
CA ARG A 205 7.69 -17.71 -19.69
C ARG A 205 6.98 -16.52 -20.32
N LEU A 206 6.08 -15.86 -19.58
CA LEU A 206 5.35 -14.69 -20.07
C LEU A 206 6.31 -13.52 -20.37
N ILE A 207 7.18 -13.22 -19.42
CA ILE A 207 8.24 -12.20 -19.51
C ILE A 207 9.11 -12.46 -20.73
N ALA A 208 9.63 -13.69 -20.89
CA ALA A 208 10.47 -14.06 -22.02
C ALA A 208 9.74 -13.94 -23.37
N THR A 209 8.46 -14.32 -23.42
CA THR A 209 7.64 -14.21 -24.64
C THR A 209 7.40 -12.76 -25.04
N ARG A 210 7.28 -11.87 -24.05
CA ARG A 210 6.98 -10.43 -24.26
C ARG A 210 8.24 -9.57 -24.37
N GLY A 211 9.39 -10.06 -23.94
CA GLY A 211 10.64 -9.31 -23.90
C GLY A 211 10.66 -8.22 -22.83
N TRP A 212 10.00 -8.43 -21.69
CA TRP A 212 10.02 -7.49 -20.58
C TRP A 212 11.34 -7.58 -19.80
N THR A 213 11.72 -6.48 -19.15
CA THR A 213 12.95 -6.35 -18.35
C THR A 213 12.80 -6.80 -16.89
N VAL A 214 11.68 -7.45 -16.55
CA VAL A 214 11.38 -7.90 -15.18
C VAL A 214 12.15 -9.19 -14.87
N GLU A 215 12.85 -9.23 -13.74
CA GLU A 215 13.53 -10.43 -13.27
C GLU A 215 12.57 -11.33 -12.46
N PRO A 216 12.12 -12.49 -12.97
CA PRO A 216 11.07 -13.31 -12.33
C PRO A 216 11.48 -13.95 -11.00
N TYR A 217 12.77 -14.10 -10.75
CA TYR A 217 13.31 -14.74 -9.54
C TYR A 217 13.84 -13.74 -8.50
N ASP A 218 13.84 -12.46 -8.83
CA ASP A 218 14.13 -11.40 -7.88
C ASP A 218 12.83 -11.02 -7.15
N PRO A 219 12.73 -11.20 -5.82
CA PRO A 219 11.52 -10.89 -5.06
C PRO A 219 11.16 -9.39 -5.06
N SER A 220 12.10 -8.49 -5.41
CA SER A 220 11.81 -7.06 -5.58
C SER A 220 11.24 -6.72 -6.96
N SER A 221 11.55 -7.53 -7.98
CA SER A 221 11.09 -7.38 -9.36
C SER A 221 9.79 -8.13 -9.63
N LEU A 222 9.60 -9.32 -9.05
CA LEU A 222 8.34 -10.04 -8.99
C LEU A 222 7.94 -10.26 -7.53
N VAL A 223 7.09 -9.36 -7.04
CA VAL A 223 6.54 -9.39 -5.69
C VAL A 223 5.32 -10.30 -5.67
N VAL A 224 5.40 -11.37 -4.87
CA VAL A 224 4.30 -12.31 -4.70
C VAL A 224 3.71 -12.10 -3.31
N PHE A 225 2.50 -11.57 -3.26
CA PHE A 225 1.78 -11.36 -2.00
C PHE A 225 1.13 -12.66 -1.51
N PRO A 226 1.13 -12.93 -0.20
CA PRO A 226 0.35 -14.04 0.35
C PRO A 226 -1.15 -13.80 0.12
N GLU A 227 -1.92 -14.88 -0.03
CA GLU A 227 -3.37 -14.77 -0.19
C GLU A 227 -4.04 -14.26 1.08
N MET A 228 -5.09 -13.46 0.92
CA MET A 228 -5.75 -12.81 2.04
C MET A 228 -7.26 -13.07 2.05
N ASP A 229 -7.69 -14.07 2.82
CA ASP A 229 -9.10 -14.26 3.16
C ASP A 229 -9.60 -13.28 4.26
N GLU A 230 -10.28 -12.19 3.88
CA GLU A 230 -10.83 -11.20 4.82
C GLU A 230 -11.77 -11.80 5.88
N THR A 231 -12.33 -12.99 5.64
CA THR A 231 -13.26 -13.66 6.55
C THR A 231 -12.58 -14.58 7.57
N ALA A 232 -11.29 -14.86 7.39
CA ALA A 232 -10.56 -15.75 8.30
C ALA A 232 -10.39 -15.13 9.69
N GLU A 233 -10.74 -15.90 10.73
CA GLU A 233 -10.41 -15.52 12.10
C GLU A 233 -8.89 -15.50 12.31
N VAL A 234 -8.40 -14.41 12.90
CA VAL A 234 -6.99 -14.24 13.24
C VAL A 234 -6.80 -14.07 14.76
N PRO A 235 -5.65 -14.51 15.31
CA PRO A 235 -5.29 -14.19 16.68
C PRO A 235 -4.96 -12.70 16.80
N GLU A 236 -5.11 -12.17 18.02
CA GLU A 236 -4.66 -10.81 18.33
C GLU A 236 -3.18 -10.82 18.68
N ILE A 237 -2.50 -9.71 18.42
CA ILE A 237 -1.07 -9.59 18.72
C ILE A 237 -0.89 -8.95 20.08
N THR A 238 -0.39 -9.73 21.04
CA THR A 238 -0.01 -9.27 22.37
C THR A 238 1.45 -8.82 22.36
N SER A 239 1.86 -8.06 23.37
CA SER A 239 3.28 -7.69 23.53
C SER A 239 4.21 -8.90 23.67
N ALA A 240 3.71 -10.04 24.19
CA ALA A 240 4.49 -11.27 24.29
C ALA A 240 4.68 -11.98 22.94
N CYS A 241 3.86 -11.68 21.93
CA CYS A 241 3.97 -12.31 20.61
C CYS A 241 5.32 -12.04 19.92
N TRP A 242 5.99 -10.93 20.24
CA TRP A 242 7.32 -10.62 19.69
C TRP A 242 8.33 -11.72 20.02
N ASP A 243 8.42 -12.10 21.30
CA ASP A 243 9.31 -13.17 21.75
C ASP A 243 8.84 -14.55 21.25
N ILE A 244 7.53 -14.82 21.32
CA ILE A 244 6.95 -16.11 20.90
C ILE A 244 7.22 -16.40 19.42
N LEU A 245 7.10 -15.38 18.57
CA LEU A 245 7.27 -15.50 17.13
C LEU A 245 8.72 -15.26 16.67
N GLY A 246 9.60 -14.82 17.56
CA GLY A 246 10.97 -14.41 17.23
C GLY A 246 11.00 -13.22 16.25
N LYS A 247 10.09 -12.26 16.42
CA LYS A 247 9.94 -11.06 15.58
C LYS A 247 10.19 -9.78 16.36
N SER A 248 10.65 -8.74 15.67
CA SER A 248 10.79 -7.39 16.23
C SER A 248 9.60 -6.49 15.84
N PRO A 249 9.18 -5.54 16.70
CA PRO A 249 8.33 -4.43 16.28
C PRO A 249 8.87 -3.69 15.05
N SER A 250 10.19 -3.62 14.88
CA SER A 250 10.86 -2.99 13.73
C SER A 250 10.57 -3.68 12.38
N ASP A 251 10.12 -4.94 12.41
CA ASP A 251 9.89 -5.75 11.20
C ASP A 251 8.54 -5.45 10.53
N VAL A 252 7.69 -4.64 11.16
CA VAL A 252 6.34 -4.35 10.66
C VAL A 252 6.27 -2.97 9.98
N MET A 253 5.37 -2.82 9.01
CA MET A 253 5.25 -1.59 8.21
C MET A 253 5.06 -0.32 9.06
N CYS A 254 4.42 -0.41 10.22
CA CYS A 254 4.20 0.75 11.10
C CYS A 254 5.52 1.32 11.69
N ALA A 255 6.61 0.54 11.68
CA ALA A 255 7.92 1.03 12.08
C ALA A 255 8.60 1.88 11.00
N SER A 256 8.23 1.68 9.72
CA SER A 256 8.96 2.25 8.58
C SER A 256 8.13 3.08 7.60
N SER A 257 6.80 3.11 7.74
CA SER A 257 5.89 3.67 6.74
C SER A 257 4.71 4.41 7.34
N ARG A 258 4.20 5.39 6.61
CA ARG A 258 2.89 6.02 6.85
C ARG A 258 2.14 6.18 5.54
N MET A 259 0.82 6.30 5.60
CA MET A 259 -0.04 6.57 4.46
C MET A 259 -0.75 7.90 4.64
N VAL A 260 -0.90 8.66 3.56
CA VAL A 260 -1.70 9.89 3.54
C VAL A 260 -2.92 9.66 2.66
N VAL A 261 -4.07 10.06 3.18
CA VAL A 261 -5.35 10.06 2.44
C VAL A 261 -5.99 11.45 2.51
N LYS A 262 -6.94 11.72 1.60
CA LYS A 262 -7.84 12.86 1.68
C LYS A 262 -9.27 12.38 1.68
N ARG A 263 -10.01 12.61 2.77
CA ARG A 263 -11.44 12.24 2.83
C ARG A 263 -12.25 13.10 1.87
N LYS A 264 -13.30 12.53 1.29
CA LYS A 264 -14.27 13.29 0.48
C LYS A 264 -14.82 14.48 1.28
N GLY A 265 -14.66 15.69 0.73
CA GLY A 265 -15.13 16.93 1.36
C GLY A 265 -14.26 17.47 2.49
N ALA A 266 -13.19 16.77 2.88
CA ALA A 266 -12.24 17.30 3.86
C ALA A 266 -11.34 18.37 3.24
N LYS A 267 -11.00 19.36 4.05
CA LYS A 267 -10.05 20.43 3.69
C LYS A 267 -8.60 20.04 3.97
N ALA A 268 -8.39 19.13 4.91
CA ALA A 268 -7.08 18.66 5.33
C ALA A 268 -6.87 17.21 4.91
N LEU A 269 -5.59 16.84 4.79
CA LEU A 269 -5.17 15.46 4.65
C LEU A 269 -5.27 14.75 6.01
N SER A 270 -5.20 13.42 5.98
CA SER A 270 -5.12 12.59 7.17
C SER A 270 -4.00 11.58 7.00
N VAL A 271 -3.12 11.50 8.00
CA VAL A 271 -2.04 10.52 8.09
C VAL A 271 -2.57 9.28 8.79
N LEU A 272 -2.28 8.11 8.22
CA LEU A 272 -2.68 6.80 8.69
C LEU A 272 -1.42 5.93 8.91
N PRO A 273 -1.49 4.90 9.78
CA PRO A 273 -0.39 3.97 10.02
C PRO A 273 0.10 3.23 8.78
N CYS A 274 -0.81 2.83 7.88
CA CYS A 274 -0.49 1.97 6.75
C CYS A 274 -1.53 2.04 5.62
N THR A 275 -1.21 1.38 4.52
CA THR A 275 -2.02 1.33 3.29
C THR A 275 -3.31 0.51 3.43
N LEU A 276 -3.43 -0.31 4.48
CA LEU A 276 -4.52 -1.26 4.67
C LEU A 276 -5.66 -0.72 5.55
N LEU A 277 -5.51 0.45 6.14
CA LEU A 277 -6.54 1.07 6.98
C LEU A 277 -7.09 2.37 6.38
N PRO A 278 -7.27 2.47 5.05
CA PRO A 278 -7.60 3.74 4.40
C PRO A 278 -8.93 4.32 4.86
N TYR A 279 -9.82 3.53 5.49
CA TYR A 279 -11.19 3.92 5.84
C TYR A 279 -11.52 3.91 7.34
N ASP A 280 -10.66 3.38 8.21
CA ASP A 280 -10.96 3.31 9.66
C ASP A 280 -10.56 4.63 10.34
N PRO A 281 -11.53 5.47 10.75
CA PRO A 281 -11.23 6.77 11.36
C PRO A 281 -10.57 6.63 12.74
N ARG A 282 -10.64 5.46 13.39
CA ARG A 282 -9.96 5.21 14.66
C ARG A 282 -8.44 5.29 14.51
N PHE A 283 -7.94 5.10 13.29
CA PHE A 283 -6.53 5.11 12.96
C PHE A 283 -6.05 6.40 12.28
N GLU A 284 -6.76 7.53 12.43
CA GLU A 284 -6.28 8.83 11.96
C GLU A 284 -5.29 9.46 12.96
N MET A 285 -4.05 9.64 12.50
CA MET A 285 -2.92 10.09 13.33
C MET A 285 -2.76 11.61 13.36
N GLY A 286 -3.48 12.34 12.49
CA GLY A 286 -3.38 13.80 12.39
C GLY A 286 -3.31 14.29 10.94
N ALA A 287 -3.14 15.61 10.78
CA ALA A 287 -3.16 16.25 9.46
C ALA A 287 -1.77 16.41 8.81
N SER A 288 -0.71 16.17 9.59
CA SER A 288 0.69 16.35 9.20
C SER A 288 1.55 15.18 9.70
N LEU A 289 2.76 15.02 9.15
CA LEU A 289 3.71 14.01 9.63
C LEU A 289 4.14 14.29 11.07
N ALA A 290 4.30 15.56 11.43
CA ALA A 290 4.62 16.01 12.77
C ALA A 290 3.49 15.72 13.78
N ASP A 291 2.22 15.83 13.37
CA ASP A 291 1.09 15.37 14.19
C ASP A 291 1.15 13.86 14.38
N ALA A 292 1.38 13.11 13.29
CA ALA A 292 1.41 11.66 13.34
C ALA A 292 2.54 11.11 14.23
N ALA A 293 3.70 11.78 14.25
CA ALA A 293 4.83 11.42 15.08
C ALA A 293 4.56 11.56 16.59
N ARG A 294 3.59 12.39 16.98
CA ARG A 294 3.17 12.63 18.37
C ARG A 294 1.73 12.20 18.65
N ALA A 295 1.18 11.34 17.79
CA ALA A 295 -0.23 10.97 17.88
C ALA A 295 -0.52 10.25 19.20
N ASP A 296 -1.51 10.74 19.94
CA ASP A 296 -1.99 10.14 21.18
C ASP A 296 -3.50 9.90 21.08
N GLY A 297 -3.98 8.80 21.66
CA GLY A 297 -5.40 8.52 21.71
C GLY A 297 -5.73 7.04 21.94
N PRO A 298 -6.96 6.60 21.61
CA PRO A 298 -7.33 5.21 21.77
C PRO A 298 -6.36 4.27 21.04
N MET A 299 -6.06 4.53 19.77
CA MET A 299 -5.20 3.68 18.94
C MET A 299 -3.72 4.02 18.98
N PHE A 300 -3.32 5.07 19.73
CA PHE A 300 -1.96 5.61 19.68
C PHE A 300 -1.41 5.99 21.05
N GLU A 301 -0.10 5.87 21.20
CA GLU A 301 0.65 6.30 22.39
C GLU A 301 1.99 6.86 21.93
N ASP A 302 2.17 8.18 22.00
CA ASP A 302 3.37 8.91 21.56
C ASP A 302 3.80 8.51 20.12
N GLY A 303 2.83 8.53 19.19
CA GLY A 303 3.03 8.16 17.79
C GLY A 303 3.11 6.65 17.51
N ALA A 304 3.17 5.81 18.56
CA ALA A 304 3.15 4.36 18.43
C ALA A 304 1.74 3.83 18.15
N VAL A 305 1.63 2.93 17.18
CA VAL A 305 0.36 2.35 16.72
C VAL A 305 0.06 1.09 17.52
N LYS A 306 -1.10 1.03 18.18
CA LYS A 306 -1.60 -0.17 18.84
C LYS A 306 -2.15 -1.13 17.79
N LEU A 307 -1.76 -2.40 17.82
CA LEU A 307 -2.11 -3.41 16.80
C LEU A 307 -3.56 -3.92 16.96
N CYS A 308 -4.52 -3.01 16.89
CA CYS A 308 -5.94 -3.21 17.18
C CYS A 308 -6.79 -3.29 15.90
N HIS A 309 -6.30 -4.03 14.91
CA HIS A 309 -7.04 -4.33 13.68
C HIS A 309 -6.68 -5.73 13.17
N PRO A 310 -7.61 -6.49 12.58
CA PRO A 310 -7.32 -7.80 11.98
C PRO A 310 -6.14 -7.78 11.00
N HIS A 311 -6.04 -6.74 10.18
CA HIS A 311 -4.92 -6.57 9.23
C HIS A 311 -3.55 -6.43 9.91
N CYS A 312 -3.47 -5.87 11.12
CA CYS A 312 -2.20 -5.78 11.87
C CYS A 312 -1.64 -7.19 12.14
N ALA A 313 -2.50 -8.09 12.61
CA ALA A 313 -2.14 -9.47 12.87
C ALA A 313 -1.86 -10.22 11.58
N LYS A 314 -2.79 -10.16 10.64
CA LYS A 314 -2.79 -11.00 9.44
C LYS A 314 -1.68 -10.65 8.46
N PHE A 315 -1.53 -9.36 8.15
CA PHE A 315 -0.64 -8.93 7.06
C PHE A 315 0.80 -8.73 7.54
N CYS A 316 0.96 -7.97 8.62
CA CYS A 316 2.29 -7.58 9.09
C CYS A 316 2.91 -8.68 9.95
N VAL A 317 2.25 -9.00 11.08
CA VAL A 317 2.89 -9.83 12.11
C VAL A 317 2.91 -11.31 11.73
N LEU A 318 1.86 -11.85 11.11
CA LEU A 318 1.83 -13.25 10.71
C LEU A 318 2.15 -13.46 9.22
N GLY A 319 1.67 -12.57 8.35
CA GLY A 319 1.85 -12.66 6.89
C GLY A 319 3.23 -12.20 6.38
N GLY A 320 3.97 -11.40 7.16
CA GLY A 320 5.31 -10.92 6.77
C GLY A 320 5.33 -10.02 5.54
N ALA A 321 4.19 -9.47 5.12
CA ALA A 321 4.09 -8.72 3.89
C ALA A 321 4.51 -7.24 4.07
N SER A 322 5.23 -6.73 3.07
CA SER A 322 5.60 -5.33 2.90
C SER A 322 4.97 -4.78 1.62
N CYS A 323 4.45 -3.54 1.66
CA CYS A 323 3.94 -2.87 0.46
C CYS A 323 5.05 -2.24 -0.41
N SER A 324 6.22 -1.97 0.19
CA SER A 324 7.44 -1.49 -0.50
C SER A 324 8.27 -2.68 -0.93
#